data_AF-A0A9Q3GSR0-F1
#
_entry.id   AF-A0A9Q3GSR0-F1
#
_cell.length_a   1.000
_cell.length_b   1.000
_cell.length_c   1.000
_cell.angle_alpha   90.00
_cell.angle_beta   90.00
_cell.angle_gamma   90.00
#
_symmetry.space_group_name_H-M   'P 1'
#
loop_
_entity.id
_entity.type
_entity.pdbx_description
1 polymer ?
#
loop_
_entity_poly.entity_id
_entity_poly.type
_entity_poly.pdbx_seq_one_letter_code
_entity_poly.pdbx_strand_id
1 'polypeptide(L)'
;MGQLTQVVSPRENPRSPQSKTPAMEAPVFFDGTQAHKLRVLIQCCQLIFHNEPENFLSDRKKVLYSASFLTGRAGGWIEPYLSNISNEDPSYLLNNWQLFETQLFTLFGDPNEVRKA
;
A
#
# COMPACT_ATOMS: atom_id res chain seq x y z
N MET A 1 -57.70 -33.04 12.68
CA MET A 1 -57.64 -31.87 11.77
C MET A 1 -56.97 -30.74 12.51
N GLY A 2 -55.82 -30.27 12.02
CA GLY A 2 -55.08 -29.13 12.58
C GLY A 2 -53.63 -29.44 12.97
N GLN A 3 -52.78 -29.77 12.00
CA GLN A 3 -51.32 -29.74 12.13
C GLN A 3 -50.87 -28.29 11.86
N LEU A 4 -50.02 -27.71 12.71
CA LEU A 4 -49.39 -26.41 12.45
C LEU A 4 -47.88 -26.48 12.70
N THR A 5 -47.19 -25.84 11.78
CA THR A 5 -45.82 -26.09 11.34
C THR A 5 -44.78 -25.32 12.16
N GLN A 6 -43.62 -25.96 12.27
CA GLN A 6 -42.31 -25.51 12.77
C GLN A 6 -41.90 -24.07 12.41
N VAL A 7 -41.24 -23.38 13.36
CA VAL A 7 -40.20 -22.36 13.06
C VAL A 7 -38.94 -22.71 13.85
N VAL A 8 -37.95 -23.26 13.16
CA VAL A 8 -36.59 -23.44 13.68
C VAL A 8 -35.80 -22.18 13.31
N SER A 9 -35.34 -21.44 14.31
CA SER A 9 -34.52 -20.24 14.09
C SER A 9 -33.11 -20.65 13.64
N PRO A 10 -32.51 -20.00 12.62
CA PRO A 10 -31.14 -20.29 12.20
C PRO A 10 -30.12 -19.92 13.28
N ARG A 11 -29.18 -20.84 13.48
CA ARG A 11 -28.02 -20.77 14.37
C ARG A 11 -27.27 -19.43 14.29
N GLU A 12 -27.01 -18.82 15.44
CA GLU A 12 -26.01 -17.77 15.57
C GLU A 12 -24.62 -18.36 15.26
N ASN A 13 -24.00 -17.88 14.19
CA ASN A 13 -22.60 -18.18 13.89
C ASN A 13 -21.75 -17.23 14.77
N PRO A 14 -20.91 -17.73 15.70
CA PRO A 14 -20.02 -16.84 16.44
C PRO A 14 -19.01 -16.29 15.44
N ARG A 15 -19.20 -15.01 15.06
CA ARG A 15 -18.21 -14.27 14.29
C ARG A 15 -16.92 -14.32 15.09
N SER A 16 -15.90 -14.95 14.52
CA SER A 16 -14.55 -14.96 15.06
C SER A 16 -14.16 -13.55 15.52
N PRO A 17 -13.46 -13.39 16.65
CA PRO A 17 -13.00 -12.08 17.06
C PRO A 17 -12.09 -11.53 15.97
N GLN A 18 -12.63 -10.62 15.17
CA GLN A 18 -11.87 -9.80 14.24
C GLN A 18 -10.87 -9.07 15.13
N SER A 19 -9.60 -9.45 15.04
CA SER A 19 -8.51 -8.73 15.69
C SER A 19 -8.63 -7.28 15.23
N LYS A 20 -9.16 -6.42 16.10
CA LYS A 20 -9.28 -4.99 15.84
C LYS A 20 -7.90 -4.38 15.98
N THR A 21 -7.03 -4.65 15.00
CA THR A 21 -5.88 -3.78 14.80
C THR A 21 -6.41 -2.36 14.63
N PRO A 22 -5.84 -1.36 15.33
CA PRO A 22 -6.20 0.03 15.11
C PRO A 22 -6.07 0.34 13.61
N ALA A 23 -7.05 1.04 13.04
CA ALA A 23 -6.93 1.51 11.67
C ALA A 23 -5.68 2.38 11.57
N MET A 24 -4.73 1.96 10.74
CA MET A 24 -3.53 2.76 10.46
C MET A 24 -3.94 4.02 9.71
N GLU A 25 -3.38 5.17 10.09
CA GLU A 25 -3.60 6.42 9.35
C GLU A 25 -2.98 6.33 7.95
N ALA A 26 -3.65 6.93 6.97
CA ALA A 26 -3.16 6.95 5.59
C ALA A 26 -1.84 7.74 5.49
N PRO A 27 -0.93 7.34 4.58
CA PRO A 27 0.30 8.10 4.34
C PRO A 27 0.06 9.53 3.87
N VAL A 28 1.07 10.38 4.11
CA VAL A 28 1.10 11.75 3.57
C VAL A 28 1.33 11.75 2.07
N PHE A 29 0.68 12.67 1.35
CA PHE A 29 0.98 12.90 -0.06
C PHE A 29 2.39 13.48 -0.23
N PHE A 30 3.10 12.99 -1.25
CA PHE A 30 4.45 13.43 -1.58
C PHE A 30 4.51 13.98 -3.01
N ASP A 31 4.89 15.24 -3.15
CA ASP A 31 4.92 15.96 -4.43
C ASP A 31 6.28 15.93 -5.14
N GLY A 32 7.31 15.36 -4.50
CA GLY A 32 8.69 15.34 -5.00
C GLY A 32 9.55 16.53 -4.58
N THR A 33 9.12 17.40 -3.66
CA THR A 33 9.86 18.63 -3.30
C THR A 33 10.65 18.52 -1.99
N GLN A 34 10.07 17.89 -0.96
CA GLN A 34 10.63 17.86 0.40
C GLN A 34 11.12 16.46 0.74
N ALA A 35 12.43 16.21 0.60
CA ALA A 35 13.03 14.88 0.78
C ALA A 35 12.68 14.20 2.13
N HIS A 36 12.53 14.95 3.22
CA HIS A 36 12.12 14.38 4.51
C HIS A 36 10.71 13.76 4.47
N LYS A 37 9.79 14.30 3.64
CA LYS A 37 8.43 13.75 3.48
C LYS A 37 8.45 12.40 2.75
N LEU A 38 9.43 12.17 1.88
CA LEU A 38 9.60 10.87 1.23
C LEU A 38 9.85 9.77 2.26
N ARG A 39 10.71 10.01 3.25
CA ARG A 39 10.94 9.03 4.33
C ARG A 39 9.67 8.75 5.11
N VAL A 40 8.92 9.80 5.47
CA VAL A 40 7.66 9.65 6.22
C VAL A 40 6.67 8.80 5.43
N LEU A 41 6.47 9.07 4.13
CA LEU A 41 5.63 8.26 3.26
C LEU A 41 6.05 6.78 3.26
N ILE A 42 7.33 6.50 3.01
CA ILE A 42 7.84 5.12 2.93
C ILE A 42 7.71 4.37 4.27
N GLN A 43 8.03 5.03 5.39
CA GLN A 43 7.87 4.44 6.72
C GLN A 43 6.39 4.13 7.02
N CYS A 44 5.47 5.05 6.73
CA CYS A 44 4.04 4.80 6.88
C CYS A 44 3.57 3.60 6.05
N CYS A 45 3.98 3.52 4.77
CA CYS A 45 3.67 2.39 3.92
C CYS A 45 4.19 1.06 4.50
N GLN A 46 5.45 1.02 4.97
CA GLN A 46 6.03 -0.19 5.58
C GLN A 46 5.25 -0.63 6.82
N LEU A 47 4.86 0.29 7.70
CA LEU A 47 4.03 -0.04 8.87
C LEU A 47 2.68 -0.62 8.44
N ILE A 48 2.03 -0.05 7.43
CA ILE A 48 0.74 -0.54 6.90
C ILE A 48 0.91 -1.94 6.32
N PHE A 49 1.95 -2.20 5.53
CA PHE A 49 2.21 -3.51 4.94
C PHE A 49 2.47 -4.57 6.00
N HIS A 50 3.15 -4.21 7.09
CA HIS A 50 3.37 -5.10 8.22
C HIS A 50 2.10 -5.35 9.04
N ASN A 51 1.22 -4.36 9.16
CA ASN A 51 -0.04 -4.48 9.88
C ASN A 51 -1.10 -5.29 9.09
N GLU A 52 -1.06 -5.22 7.75
CA GLU A 52 -2.02 -5.89 6.86
C GLU A 52 -1.34 -6.80 5.82
N PRO A 53 -0.57 -7.81 6.24
CA PRO A 53 0.24 -8.63 5.33
C PRO A 53 -0.60 -9.36 4.26
N GLU A 54 -1.84 -9.76 4.60
CA GLU A 54 -2.77 -10.41 3.67
C GLU A 54 -3.22 -9.50 2.52
N ASN A 55 -3.28 -8.19 2.75
CA ASN A 55 -3.61 -7.21 1.71
C ASN A 55 -2.39 -6.93 0.80
N PHE A 56 -1.17 -7.05 1.32
CA PHE A 56 0.08 -6.65 0.65
C PHE A 56 1.02 -7.82 0.33
N LEU A 57 0.45 -8.96 -0.08
CA LEU A 57 1.18 -10.19 -0.40
C LEU A 57 2.15 -10.09 -1.60
N SER A 58 1.97 -9.11 -2.48
CA SER A 58 2.86 -8.90 -3.63
C SER A 58 3.44 -7.51 -3.63
N ASP A 59 4.68 -7.40 -4.11
CA ASP A 59 5.37 -6.12 -4.27
C ASP A 59 4.59 -5.16 -5.17
N ARG A 60 3.89 -5.70 -6.17
CA ARG A 60 2.99 -4.91 -7.01
C ARG A 60 1.94 -4.16 -6.21
N LYS A 61 1.30 -4.81 -5.23
CA LYS A 61 0.30 -4.13 -4.39
C LYS A 61 0.94 -3.04 -3.53
N LYS A 62 2.13 -3.29 -3.00
CA LYS A 62 2.89 -2.30 -2.21
C LYS A 62 3.27 -1.06 -3.02
N VAL A 63 3.78 -1.28 -4.23
CA VAL A 63 4.17 -0.20 -5.15
C VAL A 63 2.95 0.60 -5.57
N LEU A 64 1.87 -0.06 -6.01
CA LEU A 64 0.65 0.64 -6.43
C LEU A 64 0.02 1.46 -5.29
N TYR A 65 -0.03 0.91 -4.09
CA TYR A 65 -0.53 1.63 -2.91
C TYR A 65 0.33 2.87 -2.64
N SER A 66 1.66 2.71 -2.58
CA SER A 66 2.56 3.84 -2.32
C SER A 66 2.52 4.89 -3.44
N ALA A 67 2.42 4.46 -4.69
CA ALA A 67 2.31 5.33 -5.86
C ALA A 67 1.05 6.20 -5.84
N SER A 68 -0.04 5.73 -5.20
CA SER A 68 -1.28 6.51 -5.07
C SER A 68 -1.14 7.78 -4.22
N PHE A 69 -0.07 7.87 -3.41
CA PHE A 69 0.26 9.04 -2.61
C PHE A 69 1.29 9.97 -3.29
N LEU A 70 1.78 9.60 -4.48
CA LEU A 70 2.68 10.43 -5.26
C LEU A 70 1.89 11.45 -6.07
N THR A 71 2.30 12.72 -5.95
CA THR A 71 1.67 13.86 -6.61
C THR A 71 2.73 14.76 -7.24
N GLY A 72 2.32 15.83 -7.92
CA GLY A 72 3.25 16.82 -8.46
C GLY A 72 4.36 16.20 -9.33
N ARG A 73 5.62 16.51 -9.01
CA ARG A 73 6.79 16.01 -9.74
C ARG A 73 6.96 14.50 -9.59
N ALA A 74 6.76 13.97 -8.38
CA ALA A 74 6.86 12.53 -8.13
C ALA A 74 5.74 11.75 -8.84
N GLY A 75 4.53 12.31 -8.87
CA GLY A 75 3.40 11.79 -9.64
C GLY A 75 3.70 11.75 -11.14
N GLY A 76 4.24 12.83 -11.70
CA GLY A 76 4.65 12.88 -13.11
C GLY A 76 5.73 11.86 -13.47
N TRP A 77 6.62 11.51 -12.54
CA TRP A 77 7.62 10.47 -12.76
C TRP A 77 7.02 9.06 -12.82
N ILE A 78 6.04 8.74 -11.97
CA ILE A 78 5.45 7.39 -11.91
C ILE A 78 4.35 7.16 -12.96
N GLU A 79 3.72 8.24 -13.45
CA GLU A 79 2.63 8.22 -14.43
C GLU A 79 2.85 7.29 -15.64
N PRO A 80 3.99 7.33 -16.36
CA PRO A 80 4.18 6.46 -17.53
C PRO A 80 4.15 4.96 -17.18
N TYR A 81 4.54 4.59 -15.97
CA TYR A 81 4.44 3.21 -15.48
C TYR A 81 2.99 2.84 -15.17
N LEU A 82 2.22 3.77 -14.57
CA LEU A 82 0.81 3.56 -14.24
C LEU A 82 -0.10 3.54 -15.48
N SER A 83 0.21 4.33 -16.50
CA SER A 83 -0.52 4.30 -17.79
C SER A 83 -0.41 2.95 -18.49
N ASN A 84 0.56 2.13 -18.11
CA ASN A 84 0.73 0.77 -18.60
C ASN A 84 0.45 -0.31 -17.54
N ILE A 85 -0.39 0.01 -16.54
CA ILE A 85 -0.66 -0.88 -15.40
C ILE A 85 -1.23 -2.24 -15.82
N SER A 86 -1.96 -2.34 -16.93
CA SER A 86 -2.57 -3.60 -17.38
C SER A 86 -1.61 -4.48 -18.17
N ASN A 87 -0.46 -3.97 -18.61
CA ASN A 87 0.49 -4.81 -19.33
C ASN A 87 1.11 -5.81 -18.37
N GLU A 88 1.08 -7.09 -18.77
CA GLU A 88 1.77 -8.19 -18.09
C GLU A 88 3.27 -8.19 -18.35
N ASP A 89 3.80 -7.11 -18.95
CA ASP A 89 5.24 -6.99 -19.15
C ASP A 89 5.92 -7.05 -17.77
N PRO A 90 6.78 -8.04 -17.53
CA PRO A 90 7.40 -8.25 -16.23
C PRO A 90 8.46 -7.17 -15.91
N SER A 91 8.54 -6.06 -16.66
CA SER A 91 9.48 -4.96 -16.42
C SER A 91 9.27 -4.27 -15.07
N TYR A 92 10.00 -4.85 -14.11
CA TYR A 92 10.97 -4.20 -13.23
C TYR A 92 10.38 -3.28 -12.16
N LEU A 93 9.82 -2.09 -12.47
CA LEU A 93 9.54 -1.08 -11.43
C LEU A 93 8.28 -1.39 -10.60
N LEU A 94 7.14 -1.60 -11.26
CA LEU A 94 5.86 -1.79 -10.54
C LEU A 94 5.77 -3.13 -9.82
N ASN A 95 6.57 -4.12 -10.22
CA ASN A 95 6.54 -5.46 -9.64
C ASN A 95 7.66 -5.71 -8.62
N ASN A 96 8.49 -4.71 -8.30
CA ASN A 96 9.61 -4.84 -7.38
C ASN A 96 9.65 -3.66 -6.41
N TRP A 97 9.33 -3.93 -5.14
CA TRP A 97 9.24 -2.90 -4.11
C TRP A 97 10.60 -2.22 -3.86
N GLN A 98 11.65 -3.02 -3.69
CA GLN A 98 12.98 -2.54 -3.35
C GLN A 98 13.51 -1.60 -4.44
N LEU A 99 13.23 -1.94 -5.69
CA LEU A 99 13.64 -1.14 -6.82
C LEU A 99 12.86 0.16 -6.93
N PHE A 100 11.53 0.12 -6.76
CA PHE A 100 10.70 1.32 -6.70
C PHE A 100 11.22 2.27 -5.63
N GLU A 101 11.46 1.77 -4.42
CA GLU A 101 12.00 2.53 -3.30
C GLU A 101 13.38 3.12 -3.64
N THR A 102 14.28 2.34 -4.23
CA THR A 102 15.63 2.77 -4.63
C THR A 102 15.58 3.91 -5.65
N GLN A 103 14.76 3.78 -6.70
CA GLN A 103 14.61 4.82 -7.72
C GLN A 103 13.99 6.09 -7.13
N LEU A 104 12.99 5.95 -6.28
CA LEU A 104 12.31 7.07 -5.63
C LEU A 104 13.27 7.86 -4.72
N PHE A 105 14.10 7.18 -3.92
CA PHE A 105 15.14 7.84 -3.12
C PHE A 105 16.28 8.41 -3.95
N THR A 106 16.65 7.77 -5.06
CA THR A 106 17.68 8.29 -5.97
C THR A 106 17.25 9.62 -6.60
N LEU A 107 15.97 9.74 -6.96
CA LEU A 107 15.44 10.91 -7.65
C LEU A 107 15.00 12.04 -6.70
N PHE A 108 14.46 11.69 -5.52
CA PHE A 108 13.80 12.65 -4.63
C PHE A 108 14.27 12.60 -3.17
N GLY A 109 15.20 11.71 -2.83
CA GLY A 109 15.82 11.64 -1.51
C GLY A 109 16.83 12.77 -1.27
N ASP A 110 17.24 12.92 -0.01
CA ASP A 110 18.30 13.86 0.35
C ASP A 110 19.67 13.22 0.05
N PRO A 111 20.51 13.81 -0.82
CA PRO A 111 21.83 13.28 -1.15
C PRO A 111 22.74 13.12 0.07
N ASN A 112 22.53 13.92 1.12
CA ASN A 112 23.41 13.95 2.30
C ASN A 112 23.06 12.86 3.32
N GLU A 113 21.91 12.21 3.20
CA GLU A 113 21.49 11.22 4.19
C GLU A 113 22.02 9.81 3.93
N VAL A 114 22.55 9.54 2.73
CA VAL A 114 23.29 8.31 2.44
C VAL A 114 24.60 8.23 3.26
N ARG A 115 25.05 9.36 3.83
CA ARG A 115 26.36 9.47 4.51
C ARG A 115 26.33 9.24 6.02
N LYS A 116 25.21 8.78 6.60
CA LYS A 116 25.03 8.67 8.06
C LYS A 116 24.61 7.28 8.59
N ALA A 117 24.83 6.21 7.83
CA ALA A 117 24.68 4.83 8.32
C ALA A 117 26.04 4.21 8.64
#